data_AF-A0A373FKS4-F1
#
_entry.id   AF-A0A373FKS4-F1
#
_cell.length_a   1.000
_cell.length_b   1.000
_cell.length_c   1.000
_cell.angle_alpha   90.00
_cell.angle_beta   90.00
_cell.angle_gamma   90.00
#
_symmetry.space_group_name_H-M   'P 1'
#
loop_
_entity.id
_entity.type
_entity.pdbx_description
1 polymer ?
#
loop_
_entity_poly.entity_id
_entity_poly.type
_entity_poly.pdbx_seq_one_letter_code
_entity_poly.pdbx_strand_id
1 'polypeptide(L)'
;MTQTFQHRGQLAAASAEWAKIPLTGLTPRRALNLADKKADWKSAVSALKRFAHSDEYKDPLDDSDAYVTLTNYGKWQEMGEEARWLLIYGIDLGLSGDVLRPIYQEVAALYCDMGALHQQATIGMTQETGKDYGVPAPIQTRTNDYRIAVTLLSLASLLDAQDDVPAIVEHALAFDTDQLLDYLSAGGLQLQEVSEELFHKRPYGGMRPFFDQIEALPDPLVPYLQTQYTEFFKLSPKQQKKGGQWLGTGGWALEVGALAVLYGWDDAALRSCARYPADLVDYARSRMARQAEQPSADL
;
A
#
# COMPACT_ATOMS: atom_id res chain seq x y z
N MET A 1 5.22 10.76 -33.51
CA MET A 1 3.92 10.23 -33.07
C MET A 1 3.95 10.37 -31.57
N THR A 2 3.15 11.27 -31.01
CA THR A 2 3.05 11.50 -29.56
C THR A 2 2.55 10.20 -28.92
N GLN A 3 3.31 9.58 -28.03
CA GLN A 3 2.82 8.41 -27.30
C GLN A 3 1.75 8.88 -26.32
N THR A 4 0.48 8.56 -26.60
CA THR A 4 -0.61 8.81 -25.64
C THR A 4 -0.38 7.93 -24.41
N PHE A 5 -0.21 8.56 -23.25
CA PHE A 5 -0.11 7.86 -21.98
C PHE A 5 -1.40 7.05 -21.72
N GLN A 6 -1.26 5.77 -21.39
CA GLN A 6 -2.40 4.89 -21.13
C GLN A 6 -2.50 4.58 -19.64
N HIS A 7 -3.60 5.02 -19.03
CA HIS A 7 -3.90 4.70 -17.64
C HIS A 7 -4.34 3.25 -17.47
N ARG A 8 -3.81 2.59 -16.44
CA ARG A 8 -4.30 1.27 -15.99
C ARG A 8 -5.60 1.39 -15.20
N GLY A 9 -5.76 2.49 -14.45
CA GLY A 9 -6.91 2.75 -13.60
C GLY A 9 -7.94 3.70 -14.21
N GLN A 10 -9.03 3.94 -13.48
CA GLN A 10 -10.10 4.87 -13.82
C GLN A 10 -10.30 5.91 -12.71
N LEU A 11 -9.22 6.54 -12.24
CA LEU A 11 -9.21 7.43 -11.06
C LEU A 11 -10.31 8.50 -11.07
N ALA A 12 -10.63 9.08 -12.23
CA ALA A 12 -11.68 10.10 -12.34
C ALA A 12 -13.07 9.53 -12.01
N ALA A 13 -13.40 8.34 -12.53
CA ALA A 13 -14.65 7.66 -12.23
C ALA A 13 -14.66 7.12 -10.79
N ALA A 14 -13.55 6.49 -10.38
CA ALA A 14 -13.42 5.92 -9.04
C ALA A 14 -13.54 6.97 -7.94
N SER A 15 -12.82 8.09 -8.04
CA SER A 15 -12.90 9.19 -7.07
C SER A 15 -14.29 9.84 -7.00
N ALA A 16 -15.06 9.83 -8.10
CA ALA A 16 -16.45 10.26 -8.09
C ALA A 16 -17.36 9.29 -7.32
N GLU A 17 -17.12 7.98 -7.41
CA GLU A 17 -17.83 6.97 -6.61
C GLU A 17 -17.42 7.03 -5.13
N TRP A 18 -16.12 7.24 -4.83
CA TRP A 18 -15.65 7.33 -3.44
C TRP A 18 -16.27 8.50 -2.69
N ALA A 19 -16.55 9.60 -3.39
CA ALA A 19 -17.25 10.75 -2.83
C ALA A 19 -18.69 10.44 -2.39
N LYS A 20 -19.29 9.37 -2.90
CA LYS A 20 -20.65 8.91 -2.56
C LYS A 20 -20.69 7.91 -1.42
N ILE A 21 -19.53 7.39 -0.98
CA ILE A 21 -19.47 6.39 0.09
C ILE A 21 -20.09 6.98 1.38
N PRO A 22 -21.14 6.34 1.94
CA PRO A 22 -21.80 6.85 3.13
C PRO A 22 -20.88 6.69 4.35
N LEU A 23 -20.60 7.80 5.02
CA LEU A 23 -19.81 7.81 6.26
C LEU A 23 -20.69 7.82 7.53
N THR A 24 -21.99 7.60 7.39
CA THR A 24 -22.95 7.54 8.51
C THR A 24 -23.09 6.11 9.03
N GLY A 25 -23.21 5.95 10.35
CA GLY A 25 -23.39 4.63 10.97
C GLY A 25 -22.15 3.72 10.97
N LEU A 26 -20.99 4.21 10.48
CA LEU A 26 -19.75 3.46 10.53
C LEU A 26 -19.27 3.29 11.99
N THR A 27 -18.72 2.10 12.28
CA THR A 27 -18.04 1.81 13.55
C THR A 27 -16.53 1.83 13.31
N PRO A 28 -15.79 2.84 13.81
CA PRO A 28 -14.35 2.92 13.62
C PRO A 28 -13.63 1.69 14.19
N ARG A 29 -12.60 1.20 13.51
CA ARG A 29 -11.81 0.03 13.98
C ARG A 29 -10.96 0.36 15.21
N ARG A 30 -10.73 1.64 15.50
CA ARG A 30 -9.99 2.12 16.67
C ARG A 30 -10.56 3.42 17.21
N ALA A 31 -10.19 3.77 18.43
CA ALA A 31 -10.52 5.08 19.00
C ALA A 31 -9.89 6.22 18.17
N LEU A 32 -10.72 7.17 17.72
CA LEU A 32 -10.34 8.34 16.94
C LEU A 32 -11.39 9.45 17.06
N ASN A 33 -11.02 10.68 16.68
CA ASN A 33 -12.00 11.74 16.45
C ASN A 33 -12.68 11.48 15.11
N LEU A 34 -13.95 11.07 15.16
CA LEU A 34 -14.71 10.68 13.98
C LEU A 34 -14.99 11.86 13.03
N ALA A 35 -15.16 13.07 13.56
CA ALA A 35 -15.38 14.25 12.72
C ALA A 35 -14.13 14.59 11.92
N ASP A 36 -12.97 14.61 12.58
CA ASP A 36 -11.68 14.88 11.95
C ASP A 36 -11.38 13.82 10.89
N LYS A 37 -11.54 12.53 11.23
CA LYS A 37 -11.25 11.45 10.28
C LYS A 37 -12.16 11.45 9.05
N LYS A 38 -13.43 11.86 9.21
CA LYS A 38 -14.35 12.09 8.07
C LYS A 38 -13.93 13.30 7.23
N ALA A 39 -13.38 14.34 7.85
CA ALA A 39 -12.85 15.49 7.13
C ALA A 39 -11.59 15.11 6.33
N ASP A 40 -10.67 14.35 6.93
CA ASP A 40 -9.48 13.80 6.28
C ASP A 40 -9.87 12.98 5.03
N TRP A 41 -10.82 12.05 5.17
CA TRP A 41 -11.36 11.28 4.05
C TRP A 41 -11.87 12.17 2.92
N LYS A 42 -12.74 13.14 3.25
CA LYS A 42 -13.32 14.04 2.24
C LYS A 42 -12.26 14.90 1.56
N SER A 43 -11.25 15.34 2.30
CA SER A 43 -10.13 16.10 1.78
C SER A 43 -9.32 15.28 0.78
N ALA A 44 -8.93 14.06 1.14
CA ALA A 44 -8.18 13.15 0.27
C ALA A 44 -8.97 12.82 -1.02
N VAL A 45 -10.25 12.46 -0.90
CA VAL A 45 -11.11 12.21 -2.08
C VAL A 45 -11.20 13.45 -2.97
N SER A 46 -11.32 14.64 -2.38
CA SER A 46 -11.41 15.90 -3.15
C SER A 46 -10.09 16.26 -3.83
N ALA A 47 -8.94 15.96 -3.20
CA ALA A 47 -7.62 16.16 -3.81
C ALA A 47 -7.44 15.23 -5.01
N LEU A 48 -7.67 13.93 -4.83
CA LEU A 48 -7.57 12.92 -5.90
C LEU A 48 -8.53 13.19 -7.04
N LYS A 49 -9.77 13.61 -6.75
CA LYS A 49 -10.72 13.99 -7.78
C LYS A 49 -10.25 15.19 -8.59
N ARG A 50 -9.70 16.23 -7.94
CA ARG A 50 -9.16 17.40 -8.67
C ARG A 50 -7.99 17.00 -9.55
N PHE A 51 -7.07 16.21 -9.02
CA PHE A 51 -5.93 15.68 -9.76
C PHE A 51 -6.37 14.85 -10.97
N ALA A 52 -7.32 13.94 -10.82
CA ALA A 52 -7.83 13.13 -11.93
C ALA A 52 -8.47 13.94 -13.08
N HIS A 53 -8.81 15.22 -12.84
CA HIS A 53 -9.35 16.13 -13.84
C HIS A 53 -8.32 17.15 -14.35
N SER A 54 -7.12 17.19 -13.80
CA SER A 54 -6.07 18.12 -14.17
C SER A 54 -5.30 17.64 -15.42
N ASP A 55 -4.58 18.55 -16.05
CA ASP A 55 -3.81 18.25 -17.26
C ASP A 55 -2.61 17.35 -16.91
N GLU A 56 -2.02 17.52 -15.73
CA GLU A 56 -0.90 16.70 -15.24
C GLU A 56 -1.28 15.23 -15.07
N TYR A 57 -2.56 14.91 -14.88
CA TYR A 57 -3.04 13.51 -14.88
C TYR A 57 -3.41 13.04 -16.29
N LYS A 58 -4.15 13.84 -17.06
CA LYS A 58 -4.71 13.41 -18.36
C LYS A 58 -3.65 13.32 -19.46
N ASP A 59 -2.65 14.19 -19.40
CA ASP A 59 -1.55 14.27 -20.36
C ASP A 59 -0.24 14.51 -19.59
N PRO A 60 0.25 13.48 -18.86
CA PRO A 60 1.37 13.64 -17.94
C PRO A 60 2.72 13.80 -18.66
N LEU A 61 2.79 13.46 -19.95
CA LEU A 61 4.00 13.46 -20.76
C LEU A 61 4.07 14.71 -21.64
N ASP A 62 5.24 15.34 -21.68
CA ASP A 62 5.57 16.37 -22.66
C ASP A 62 6.81 15.93 -23.45
N ASP A 63 6.61 15.57 -24.72
CA ASP A 63 7.67 15.12 -25.63
C ASP A 63 8.69 16.23 -25.95
N SER A 64 8.37 17.49 -25.67
CA SER A 64 9.19 18.66 -25.99
C SER A 64 9.88 19.28 -24.78
N ASP A 65 9.46 18.96 -23.55
CA ASP A 65 10.03 19.49 -22.32
C ASP A 65 10.13 18.41 -21.21
N ALA A 66 11.36 17.91 -21.00
CA ALA A 66 11.65 16.93 -19.98
C ALA A 66 11.37 17.43 -18.55
N TYR A 67 11.51 18.73 -18.29
CA TYR A 67 11.24 19.30 -16.97
C TYR A 67 9.74 19.37 -16.66
N VAL A 68 8.90 19.55 -17.68
CA VAL A 68 7.44 19.45 -17.53
C VAL A 68 7.05 18.03 -17.14
N THR A 69 7.54 17.02 -17.86
CA THR A 69 7.31 15.60 -17.51
C THR A 69 7.78 15.28 -16.09
N LEU A 70 8.96 15.77 -15.68
CA LEU A 70 9.47 15.60 -14.32
C LEU A 70 8.58 16.31 -13.26
N THR A 71 8.09 17.51 -13.58
CA THR A 71 7.21 18.28 -12.69
C THR A 71 5.86 17.57 -12.50
N ASN A 72 5.28 17.07 -13.60
CA ASN A 72 4.06 16.27 -13.58
C ASN A 72 4.29 15.01 -12.73
N TYR A 73 5.40 14.30 -12.94
CA TYR A 73 5.75 13.14 -12.13
C TYR A 73 5.81 13.46 -10.62
N GLY A 74 6.38 14.59 -10.22
CA GLY A 74 6.35 15.05 -8.83
C GLY A 74 4.93 15.22 -8.28
N LYS A 75 3.98 15.70 -9.10
CA LYS A 75 2.56 15.79 -8.71
C LYS A 75 1.89 14.43 -8.56
N TRP A 76 2.25 13.46 -9.39
CA TRP A 76 1.80 12.09 -9.21
C TRP A 76 2.30 11.48 -7.89
N GLN A 77 3.56 11.72 -7.51
CA GLN A 77 4.10 11.27 -6.22
C GLN A 77 3.35 11.87 -5.03
N GLU A 78 3.06 13.19 -5.06
CA GLU A 78 2.24 13.85 -4.03
C GLU A 78 0.86 13.18 -3.90
N MET A 79 0.21 12.89 -5.03
CA MET A 79 -1.12 12.27 -5.05
C MET A 79 -1.10 10.77 -4.72
N GLY A 80 0.01 10.08 -4.98
CA GLY A 80 0.25 8.72 -4.50
C GLY A 80 0.21 8.61 -2.98
N GLU A 81 0.84 9.56 -2.27
CA GLU A 81 0.81 9.57 -0.80
C GLU A 81 -0.60 9.90 -0.28
N GLU A 82 -1.33 10.83 -0.90
CA GLU A 82 -2.75 11.10 -0.59
C GLU A 82 -3.64 9.87 -0.82
N ALA A 83 -3.44 9.16 -1.93
CA ALA A 83 -4.15 7.92 -2.25
C ALA A 83 -3.87 6.81 -1.22
N ARG A 84 -2.62 6.69 -0.77
CA ARG A 84 -2.23 5.78 0.31
C ARG A 84 -2.89 6.17 1.64
N TRP A 85 -2.98 7.45 1.97
CA TRP A 85 -3.71 7.91 3.16
C TRP A 85 -5.21 7.67 3.09
N LEU A 86 -5.83 7.80 1.91
CA LEU A 86 -7.25 7.48 1.71
C LEU A 86 -7.56 6.04 2.16
N LEU A 87 -6.71 5.06 1.80
CA LEU A 87 -6.85 3.68 2.25
C LEU A 87 -6.81 3.57 3.77
N ILE A 88 -5.82 4.21 4.41
CA ILE A 88 -5.69 4.22 5.88
C ILE A 88 -6.91 4.86 6.54
N TYR A 89 -7.45 5.95 5.99
CA TYR A 89 -8.65 6.60 6.51
C TYR A 89 -9.87 5.71 6.38
N GLY A 90 -10.03 5.00 5.26
CA GLY A 90 -11.09 4.02 5.09
C GLY A 90 -11.02 2.88 6.10
N ILE A 91 -9.81 2.38 6.37
CA ILE A 91 -9.58 1.36 7.40
C ILE A 91 -9.94 1.91 8.78
N ASP A 92 -9.43 3.09 9.14
CA ASP A 92 -9.73 3.77 10.40
C ASP A 92 -11.24 3.95 10.62
N LEU A 93 -11.96 4.38 9.57
CA LEU A 93 -13.40 4.64 9.61
C LEU A 93 -14.25 3.36 9.72
N GLY A 94 -13.69 2.17 9.51
CA GLY A 94 -14.47 0.93 9.54
C GLY A 94 -15.14 0.57 8.22
N LEU A 95 -14.65 1.08 7.07
CA LEU A 95 -15.17 0.65 5.77
C LEU A 95 -14.90 -0.85 5.55
N SER A 96 -15.88 -1.60 5.04
CA SER A 96 -15.73 -3.04 4.80
C SER A 96 -14.70 -3.35 3.72
N GLY A 97 -14.22 -4.60 3.68
CA GLY A 97 -13.34 -5.07 2.61
C GLY A 97 -13.92 -4.85 1.21
N ASP A 98 -15.24 -5.04 1.02
CA ASP A 98 -15.92 -4.81 -0.27
C ASP A 98 -15.86 -3.35 -0.73
N VAL A 99 -15.81 -2.38 0.20
CA VAL A 99 -15.63 -0.97 -0.14
C VAL A 99 -14.15 -0.64 -0.34
N LEU A 100 -13.28 -1.20 0.48
CA LEU A 100 -11.84 -0.94 0.44
C LEU A 100 -11.16 -1.53 -0.79
N ARG A 101 -11.58 -2.72 -1.23
CA ARG A 101 -10.97 -3.45 -2.36
C ARG A 101 -10.96 -2.64 -3.66
N PRO A 102 -12.07 -2.11 -4.19
CA PRO A 102 -12.03 -1.31 -5.41
C PRO A 102 -11.25 -0.01 -5.26
N ILE A 103 -11.19 0.59 -4.05
CA ILE A 103 -10.31 1.73 -3.80
C ILE A 103 -8.85 1.30 -3.93
N TYR A 104 -8.48 0.20 -3.26
CA TYR A 104 -7.12 -0.35 -3.30
C TYR A 104 -6.65 -0.62 -4.73
N GLN A 105 -7.46 -1.26 -5.57
CA GLN A 105 -7.07 -1.60 -6.94
C GLN A 105 -6.75 -0.35 -7.78
N GLU A 106 -7.52 0.72 -7.61
CA GLU A 106 -7.26 2.00 -8.27
C GLU A 106 -6.01 2.70 -7.73
N VAL A 107 -5.75 2.59 -6.41
CA VAL A 107 -4.49 3.09 -5.84
C VAL A 107 -3.30 2.29 -6.35
N ALA A 108 -3.39 0.96 -6.44
CA ALA A 108 -2.35 0.11 -7.01
C ALA A 108 -2.09 0.45 -8.48
N ALA A 109 -3.14 0.62 -9.27
CA ALA A 109 -3.05 1.05 -10.67
C ALA A 109 -2.36 2.43 -10.79
N LEU A 110 -2.69 3.38 -9.92
CA LEU A 110 -2.04 4.70 -9.88
C LEU A 110 -0.51 4.58 -9.68
N TYR A 111 -0.05 3.73 -8.75
CA TYR A 111 1.38 3.47 -8.55
C TYR A 111 2.05 2.74 -9.71
N CYS A 112 1.34 1.86 -10.41
CA CYS A 112 1.86 1.22 -11.62
C CYS A 112 2.00 2.21 -12.78
N ASP A 113 1.01 3.10 -12.96
CA ASP A 113 1.06 4.19 -13.93
C ASP A 113 2.21 5.17 -13.63
N MET A 114 2.47 5.46 -12.35
CA MET A 114 3.65 6.23 -11.92
C MET A 114 4.96 5.59 -12.39
N GLY A 115 5.06 4.26 -12.45
CA GLY A 115 6.24 3.56 -12.97
C GLY A 115 6.54 3.86 -14.43
N ALA A 116 5.50 3.90 -15.27
CA ALA A 116 5.66 4.29 -16.67
C ALA A 116 6.08 5.77 -16.80
N LEU A 117 5.49 6.65 -15.99
CA LEU A 117 5.85 8.07 -15.98
C LEU A 117 7.27 8.31 -15.46
N HIS A 118 7.69 7.58 -14.42
CA HIS A 118 9.06 7.58 -13.89
C HIS A 118 10.09 7.22 -14.97
N GLN A 119 9.81 6.17 -15.76
CA GLN A 119 10.69 5.76 -16.85
C GLN A 119 10.85 6.89 -17.88
N GLN A 120 9.75 7.53 -18.28
CA GLN A 120 9.79 8.64 -19.25
C GLN A 120 10.52 9.86 -18.68
N ALA A 121 10.25 10.24 -17.43
CA ALA A 121 10.96 11.33 -16.76
C ALA A 121 12.47 11.05 -16.67
N THR A 122 12.86 9.81 -16.35
CA THR A 122 14.27 9.40 -16.28
C THR A 122 14.95 9.50 -17.64
N ILE A 123 14.32 9.01 -18.71
CA ILE A 123 14.84 9.08 -20.07
C ILE A 123 14.98 10.54 -20.52
N GLY A 124 13.92 11.33 -20.39
CA GLY A 124 13.90 12.74 -20.80
C GLY A 124 14.97 13.56 -20.07
N MET A 125 15.07 13.42 -18.75
CA MET A 125 16.06 14.16 -17.95
C MET A 125 17.50 13.72 -18.25
N THR A 126 17.73 12.45 -18.56
CA THR A 126 19.06 11.97 -18.97
C THR A 126 19.47 12.57 -20.31
N GLN A 127 18.54 12.67 -21.27
CA GLN A 127 18.78 13.30 -22.56
C GLN A 127 19.05 14.79 -22.43
N GLU A 128 18.24 15.49 -21.62
CA GLU A 128 18.34 16.94 -21.41
C GLU A 128 19.64 17.34 -20.71
N THR A 129 20.09 16.55 -19.73
CA THR A 129 21.23 16.91 -18.87
C THR A 129 22.54 16.22 -19.24
N GLY A 130 22.50 15.22 -20.12
CA GLY A 130 23.66 14.44 -20.56
C GLY A 130 24.25 13.51 -19.50
N LYS A 131 23.55 13.29 -18.38
CA LYS A 131 23.96 12.42 -17.27
C LYS A 131 22.73 11.87 -16.54
N ASP A 132 22.93 10.89 -15.67
CA ASP A 132 21.86 10.46 -14.76
C ASP A 132 21.46 11.61 -13.83
N TYR A 133 20.18 12.01 -13.92
CA TYR A 133 19.59 13.05 -13.10
C TYR A 133 19.17 12.53 -11.71
N GLY A 134 19.03 11.22 -11.54
CA GLY A 134 18.58 10.60 -10.28
C GLY A 134 17.09 10.81 -10.02
N VAL A 135 16.23 10.62 -11.04
CA VAL A 135 14.78 10.68 -10.86
C VAL A 135 14.34 9.55 -9.93
N PRO A 136 13.72 9.84 -8.77
CA PRO A 136 13.38 8.83 -7.78
C PRO A 136 12.29 7.89 -8.31
N ALA A 137 12.42 6.59 -8.05
CA ALA A 137 11.37 5.60 -8.35
C ALA A 137 10.03 5.95 -7.68
N PRO A 138 8.89 5.41 -8.15
CA PRO A 138 7.57 5.73 -7.58
C PRO A 138 7.50 5.46 -6.07
N ILE A 139 8.14 4.38 -5.62
CA ILE A 139 8.31 4.06 -4.21
C ILE A 139 9.78 3.76 -3.96
N GLN A 140 10.45 4.63 -3.20
CA GLN A 140 11.85 4.42 -2.80
C GLN A 140 11.89 3.59 -1.51
N THR A 141 11.94 2.26 -1.63
CA THR A 141 11.80 1.32 -0.50
C THR A 141 12.91 1.45 0.55
N ARG A 142 14.06 2.04 0.22
CA ARG A 142 15.12 2.35 1.21
C ARG A 142 14.90 3.66 1.99
N THR A 143 13.79 4.35 1.74
CA THR A 143 13.44 5.62 2.39
C THR A 143 12.14 5.50 3.21
N ASN A 144 11.53 6.63 3.55
CA ASN A 144 10.25 6.67 4.25
C ASN A 144 9.07 6.12 3.44
N ASP A 145 9.24 6.06 2.12
CA ASP A 145 8.25 5.52 1.17
C ASP A 145 8.06 4.01 1.37
N TYR A 146 8.95 3.33 2.09
CA TYR A 146 8.78 1.91 2.45
C TYR A 146 7.41 1.60 3.05
N ARG A 147 6.84 2.53 3.83
CA ARG A 147 5.49 2.38 4.39
C ARG A 147 4.42 2.21 3.31
N ILE A 148 4.64 2.78 2.12
CA ILE A 148 3.74 2.68 0.97
C ILE A 148 3.83 1.26 0.43
N ALA A 149 5.04 0.74 0.18
CA ALA A 149 5.25 -0.64 -0.26
C ALA A 149 4.58 -1.66 0.68
N VAL A 150 4.85 -1.55 1.99
CA VAL A 150 4.21 -2.42 2.99
C VAL A 150 2.69 -2.25 3.00
N THR A 151 2.16 -1.02 2.85
CA THR A 151 0.72 -0.81 2.77
C THR A 151 0.12 -1.52 1.55
N LEU A 152 0.70 -1.35 0.36
CA LEU A 152 0.16 -1.89 -0.88
C LEU A 152 0.22 -3.43 -0.91
N LEU A 153 1.36 -4.02 -0.57
CA LEU A 153 1.53 -5.47 -0.60
C LEU A 153 0.71 -6.17 0.50
N SER A 154 0.62 -5.56 1.70
CA SER A 154 -0.22 -6.13 2.76
C SER A 154 -1.71 -6.09 2.39
N LEU A 155 -2.17 -4.98 1.80
CA LEU A 155 -3.57 -4.85 1.39
C LEU A 155 -3.92 -5.75 0.20
N ALA A 156 -2.97 -6.09 -0.67
CA ALA A 156 -3.18 -7.10 -1.72
C ALA A 156 -3.69 -8.43 -1.12
N SER A 157 -3.10 -8.88 -0.01
CA SER A 157 -3.54 -10.08 0.72
C SER A 157 -4.86 -9.85 1.44
N LEU A 158 -4.94 -8.77 2.22
CA LEU A 158 -6.09 -8.48 3.10
C LEU A 158 -7.38 -8.14 2.33
N LEU A 159 -7.28 -7.80 1.05
CA LEU A 159 -8.41 -7.45 0.19
C LEU A 159 -8.61 -8.44 -0.95
N ASP A 160 -7.92 -9.60 -0.92
CA ASP A 160 -8.01 -10.63 -1.96
C ASP A 160 -7.80 -10.04 -3.37
N ALA A 161 -6.66 -9.41 -3.55
CA ALA A 161 -6.22 -8.70 -4.74
C ALA A 161 -4.74 -9.02 -5.05
N GLN A 162 -4.33 -10.28 -4.84
CA GLN A 162 -2.96 -10.75 -5.07
C GLN A 162 -2.53 -10.68 -6.54
N ASP A 163 -3.49 -10.67 -7.48
CA ASP A 163 -3.22 -10.49 -8.91
C ASP A 163 -2.56 -9.13 -9.24
N ASP A 164 -2.68 -8.13 -8.36
CA ASP A 164 -2.07 -6.81 -8.53
C ASP A 164 -0.57 -6.81 -8.14
N VAL A 165 -0.11 -7.80 -7.35
CA VAL A 165 1.25 -7.83 -6.77
C VAL A 165 2.35 -7.83 -7.83
N PRO A 166 2.32 -8.64 -8.90
CA PRO A 166 3.38 -8.62 -9.90
C PRO A 166 3.60 -7.25 -10.53
N ALA A 167 2.51 -6.56 -10.87
CA ALA A 167 2.56 -5.22 -11.45
C ALA A 167 3.09 -4.18 -10.45
N ILE A 168 2.72 -4.28 -9.17
CA ILE A 168 3.25 -3.40 -8.11
C ILE A 168 4.76 -3.59 -7.97
N VAL A 169 5.23 -4.85 -7.86
CA VAL A 169 6.65 -5.16 -7.67
C VAL A 169 7.48 -4.71 -8.88
N GLU A 170 6.99 -4.94 -10.09
CA GLU A 170 7.68 -4.54 -11.33
C GLU A 170 7.68 -3.02 -11.51
N HIS A 171 6.50 -2.37 -11.49
CA HIS A 171 6.37 -1.00 -11.95
C HIS A 171 6.52 0.04 -10.84
N ALA A 172 6.03 -0.25 -9.62
CA ALA A 172 6.09 0.71 -8.52
C ALA A 172 7.36 0.56 -7.68
N LEU A 173 7.82 -0.68 -7.48
CA LEU A 173 9.01 -0.98 -6.67
C LEU A 173 10.28 -1.19 -7.50
N ALA A 174 10.16 -1.38 -8.82
CA ALA A 174 11.30 -1.72 -9.69
C ALA A 174 12.11 -2.92 -9.18
N PHE A 175 11.43 -3.91 -8.59
CA PHE A 175 12.02 -5.06 -7.90
C PHE A 175 12.97 -4.73 -6.72
N ASP A 176 12.99 -3.49 -6.21
CA ASP A 176 13.76 -3.12 -5.00
C ASP A 176 13.01 -3.57 -3.74
N THR A 177 13.02 -4.88 -3.48
CA THR A 177 12.36 -5.53 -2.35
C THR A 177 13.36 -6.00 -1.29
N ASP A 178 12.88 -6.04 -0.05
CA ASP A 178 13.59 -6.63 1.09
C ASP A 178 12.86 -7.87 1.60
N GLN A 179 13.42 -8.52 2.61
CA GLN A 179 12.88 -9.75 3.19
C GLN A 179 11.37 -9.63 3.47
N LEU A 180 10.90 -8.58 4.12
CA LEU A 180 9.46 -8.45 4.41
C LEU A 180 8.63 -8.28 3.13
N LEU A 181 9.07 -7.45 2.19
CA LEU A 181 8.33 -7.21 0.95
C LEU A 181 8.24 -8.48 0.08
N ASP A 182 9.28 -9.31 0.07
CA ASP A 182 9.28 -10.61 -0.60
C ASP A 182 8.25 -11.57 0.02
N TYR A 183 8.22 -11.69 1.35
CA TYR A 183 7.21 -12.50 2.05
C TYR A 183 5.78 -12.02 1.76
N LEU A 184 5.55 -10.70 1.67
CA LEU A 184 4.24 -10.14 1.34
C LEU A 184 3.87 -10.33 -0.14
N SER A 185 4.86 -10.55 -1.01
CA SER A 185 4.66 -10.76 -2.44
C SER A 185 4.48 -12.23 -2.83
N ALA A 186 4.76 -13.17 -1.92
CA ALA A 186 4.76 -14.60 -2.19
C ALA A 186 3.41 -15.18 -2.66
N GLY A 187 2.29 -14.50 -2.38
CA GLY A 187 0.97 -14.92 -2.87
C GLY A 187 0.75 -14.65 -4.36
N GLY A 188 1.37 -13.60 -4.91
CA GLY A 188 1.27 -13.21 -6.32
C GLY A 188 2.51 -13.54 -7.14
N LEU A 189 3.64 -13.80 -6.48
CA LEU A 189 4.92 -14.16 -7.10
C LEU A 189 5.36 -15.56 -6.67
N GLN A 190 5.73 -16.40 -7.63
CA GLN A 190 6.42 -17.68 -7.37
C GLN A 190 7.90 -17.44 -7.09
N LEU A 191 8.21 -16.74 -6.00
CA LEU A 191 9.59 -16.46 -5.60
C LEU A 191 10.31 -17.76 -5.26
N GLN A 192 11.50 -17.95 -5.85
CA GLN A 192 12.36 -19.10 -5.56
C GLN A 192 13.21 -18.89 -4.31
N GLU A 193 13.60 -17.64 -4.07
CA GLU A 193 14.41 -17.20 -2.94
C GLU A 193 13.84 -15.90 -2.40
N VAL A 194 14.09 -15.65 -1.12
CA VAL A 194 13.70 -14.43 -0.41
C VAL A 194 14.97 -13.71 0.03
N SER A 195 14.99 -12.39 -0.07
CA SER A 195 16.07 -11.55 0.41
C SER A 195 16.38 -11.79 1.89
N GLU A 196 17.66 -11.77 2.25
CA GLU A 196 18.13 -11.78 3.64
C GLU A 196 18.24 -10.35 4.22
N GLU A 197 18.14 -9.32 3.37
CA GLU A 197 18.24 -7.92 3.78
C GLU A 197 16.91 -7.44 4.35
N LEU A 198 16.97 -6.66 5.43
CA LEU A 198 15.84 -5.87 5.89
C LEU A 198 16.22 -4.39 5.83
N PHE A 199 15.54 -3.62 4.97
CA PHE A 199 15.88 -2.20 4.74
C PHE A 199 15.65 -1.36 5.99
N HIS A 200 14.56 -1.65 6.72
CA HIS A 200 14.14 -0.83 7.86
C HIS A 200 14.00 -1.65 9.12
N LYS A 201 14.87 -1.40 10.09
CA LYS A 201 14.85 -2.08 11.39
C LYS A 201 13.63 -1.76 12.24
N ARG A 202 12.93 -0.63 12.03
CA ARG A 202 11.84 -0.20 12.92
C ARG A 202 10.54 0.07 12.14
N PRO A 203 9.46 -0.70 12.39
CA PRO A 203 9.32 -1.76 13.40
C PRO A 203 9.91 -3.13 13.03
N TYR A 204 10.20 -3.37 11.75
CA TYR A 204 10.27 -4.71 11.16
C TYR A 204 11.44 -5.59 11.65
N GLY A 205 12.47 -5.01 12.26
CA GLY A 205 13.54 -5.78 12.90
C GLY A 205 13.06 -6.65 14.06
N GLY A 206 11.89 -6.33 14.65
CA GLY A 206 11.22 -7.19 15.62
C GLY A 206 10.63 -8.47 15.02
N MET A 207 10.55 -8.59 13.69
CA MET A 207 10.07 -9.78 12.98
C MET A 207 11.20 -10.77 12.65
N ARG A 208 12.46 -10.47 12.96
CA ARG A 208 13.59 -11.41 12.73
C ARG A 208 13.32 -12.83 13.25
N PRO A 209 12.81 -13.02 14.48
CA PRO A 209 12.51 -14.35 14.98
C PRO A 209 11.45 -15.09 14.14
N PHE A 210 10.61 -14.38 13.38
CA PHE A 210 9.69 -14.99 12.43
C PHE A 210 10.42 -15.42 11.14
N PHE A 211 11.29 -14.56 10.60
CA PHE A 211 12.04 -14.84 9.37
C PHE A 211 13.08 -15.95 9.50
N ASP A 212 13.64 -16.14 10.71
CA ASP A 212 14.64 -17.17 11.00
C ASP A 212 14.04 -18.58 11.15
N GLN A 213 12.72 -18.73 11.03
CA GLN A 213 12.05 -20.03 11.17
C GLN A 213 12.20 -20.87 9.90
N ILE A 214 12.33 -22.19 10.09
CA ILE A 214 12.28 -23.17 8.99
C ILE A 214 10.85 -23.32 8.46
N GLU A 215 9.88 -23.32 9.36
CA GLU A 215 8.46 -23.32 9.05
C GLU A 215 7.85 -22.00 9.51
N ALA A 216 7.13 -21.33 8.61
CA ALA A 216 6.53 -20.04 8.92
C ALA A 216 5.32 -20.22 9.84
N LEU A 217 5.52 -20.02 11.15
CA LEU A 217 4.48 -20.06 12.19
C LEU A 217 4.25 -18.67 12.80
N PRO A 218 3.03 -18.38 13.30
CA PRO A 218 2.65 -17.05 13.80
C PRO A 218 3.22 -16.71 15.19
N ASP A 219 3.72 -17.67 15.96
CA ASP A 219 4.09 -17.47 17.37
C ASP A 219 5.05 -16.29 17.60
N PRO A 220 6.10 -16.08 16.78
CA PRO A 220 7.01 -14.95 16.97
C PRO A 220 6.39 -13.58 16.65
N LEU A 221 5.23 -13.54 15.98
CA LEU A 221 4.52 -12.30 15.66
C LEU A 221 3.73 -11.75 16.86
N VAL A 222 3.43 -12.58 17.88
CA VAL A 222 2.77 -12.14 19.12
C VAL A 222 3.63 -11.12 19.89
N PRO A 223 4.90 -11.42 20.26
CA PRO A 223 5.75 -10.42 20.92
C PRO A 223 6.10 -9.22 20.01
N TYR A 224 6.13 -9.42 18.69
CA TYR A 224 6.25 -8.31 17.74
C TYR A 224 5.08 -7.33 17.86
N LEU A 225 3.84 -7.81 17.76
CA LEU A 225 2.63 -6.99 17.92
C LEU A 225 2.59 -6.30 19.29
N GLN A 226 2.96 -7.02 20.35
CA GLN A 226 2.99 -6.46 21.69
C GLN A 226 3.98 -5.29 21.79
N THR A 227 5.20 -5.44 21.31
CA THR A 227 6.25 -4.42 21.47
C THR A 227 6.13 -3.28 20.47
N GLN A 228 5.94 -3.58 19.18
CA GLN A 228 5.99 -2.61 18.09
C GLN A 228 4.66 -1.88 17.85
N TYR A 229 3.55 -2.42 18.34
CA TYR A 229 2.23 -1.80 18.22
C TYR A 229 1.63 -1.47 19.58
N THR A 230 1.36 -2.47 20.42
CA THR A 230 0.64 -2.24 21.69
C THR A 230 1.40 -1.28 22.61
N GLU A 231 2.67 -1.56 22.92
CA GLU A 231 3.47 -0.70 23.81
C GLU A 231 3.92 0.58 23.12
N PHE A 232 4.29 0.53 21.84
CA PHE A 232 4.69 1.72 21.09
C PHE A 232 3.59 2.80 21.06
N PHE A 233 2.33 2.41 20.81
CA PHE A 233 1.21 3.35 20.77
C PHE A 233 0.72 3.81 22.16
N LYS A 234 1.23 3.24 23.26
CA LYS A 234 1.03 3.78 24.62
C LYS A 234 2.00 4.93 24.94
N LEU A 235 3.11 5.03 24.22
CA LEU A 235 4.08 6.11 24.41
C LEU A 235 3.52 7.47 23.98
N SER A 236 3.96 8.55 24.63
CA SER A 236 3.65 9.90 24.16
C SER A 236 4.23 10.18 22.78
N PRO A 237 3.66 11.10 21.98
CA PRO A 237 4.20 11.46 20.66
C PRO A 237 5.68 11.88 20.70
N LYS A 238 6.12 12.53 21.79
CA LYS A 238 7.53 12.91 22.01
C LYS A 238 8.43 11.68 22.20
N GLN A 239 7.95 10.65 22.91
CA GLN A 239 8.68 9.41 23.10
C GLN A 239 8.71 8.55 21.84
N GLN A 240 7.62 8.51 21.07
CA GLN A 240 7.56 7.76 19.81
C GLN A 240 8.63 8.21 18.81
N LYS A 241 8.91 9.52 18.78
CA LYS A 241 9.95 10.13 17.92
C LYS A 241 11.40 9.86 18.37
N LYS A 242 11.62 9.26 19.55
CA LYS A 242 12.98 8.86 19.99
C LYS A 242 13.38 7.57 19.29
N GLY A 243 14.66 7.45 18.89
CA GLY A 243 15.24 6.19 18.40
C GLY A 243 14.98 5.89 16.92
N GLY A 244 15.03 6.91 16.05
CA GLY A 244 14.80 6.78 14.61
C GLY A 244 13.33 6.79 14.22
N GLN A 245 13.07 6.85 12.92
CA GLN A 245 11.71 6.87 12.40
C GLN A 245 11.05 5.49 12.52
N TRP A 246 9.77 5.48 12.90
CA TRP A 246 8.94 4.28 12.91
C TRP A 246 8.10 4.28 11.63
N LEU A 247 8.27 3.24 10.80
CA LEU A 247 7.72 3.19 9.43
C LEU A 247 6.47 2.32 9.27
N GLY A 248 5.73 2.05 10.34
CA GLY A 248 4.52 1.23 10.25
C GLY A 248 3.36 1.87 9.47
N THR A 249 2.33 1.07 9.18
CA THR A 249 1.27 1.40 8.22
C THR A 249 0.05 2.06 8.88
N GLY A 250 0.19 3.34 9.25
CA GLY A 250 -0.95 4.12 9.76
C GLY A 250 -1.46 3.70 11.15
N GLY A 251 -0.64 2.93 11.89
CA GLY A 251 -0.99 2.39 13.19
C GLY A 251 -1.73 1.06 13.17
N TRP A 252 -1.82 0.42 12.00
CA TRP A 252 -2.30 -0.93 11.77
C TRP A 252 -1.12 -1.86 11.49
N ALA A 253 -1.16 -3.08 12.03
CA ALA A 253 -0.20 -4.14 11.73
C ALA A 253 -0.65 -4.91 10.48
N LEU A 254 -0.71 -4.21 9.34
CA LEU A 254 -1.22 -4.76 8.08
C LEU A 254 -0.37 -5.93 7.61
N GLU A 255 0.95 -5.85 7.80
CA GLU A 255 1.91 -6.88 7.44
C GLU A 255 1.64 -8.20 8.16
N VAL A 256 1.24 -8.16 9.44
CA VAL A 256 0.93 -9.36 10.22
C VAL A 256 -0.39 -9.98 9.77
N GLY A 257 -1.40 -9.14 9.49
CA GLY A 257 -2.67 -9.62 8.94
C GLY A 257 -2.50 -10.27 7.56
N ALA A 258 -1.68 -9.66 6.69
CA ALA A 258 -1.38 -10.20 5.38
C ALA A 258 -0.69 -11.57 5.46
N LEU A 259 0.33 -11.71 6.31
CA LEU A 259 0.98 -13.01 6.54
C LEU A 259 -0.01 -14.07 7.05
N ALA A 260 -0.92 -13.72 7.96
CA ALA A 260 -1.94 -14.65 8.44
C ALA A 260 -2.92 -15.11 7.35
N VAL A 261 -3.18 -14.29 6.33
CA VAL A 261 -3.94 -14.68 5.13
C VAL A 261 -3.10 -15.59 4.24
N LEU A 262 -1.89 -15.16 3.87
CA LEU A 262 -1.01 -15.87 2.94
C LEU A 262 -0.68 -17.30 3.41
N TYR A 263 -0.43 -17.47 4.70
CA TYR A 263 -0.08 -18.77 5.28
C TYR A 263 -1.27 -19.53 5.87
N GLY A 264 -2.49 -18.98 5.85
CA GLY A 264 -3.68 -19.66 6.32
C GLY A 264 -3.67 -20.05 7.80
N TRP A 265 -2.94 -19.32 8.66
CA TRP A 265 -2.76 -19.66 10.07
C TRP A 265 -4.04 -19.54 10.91
N ASP A 266 -4.13 -20.28 12.01
CA ASP A 266 -5.00 -19.87 13.13
C ASP A 266 -4.43 -18.60 13.76
N ASP A 267 -5.17 -17.50 13.67
CA ASP A 267 -4.74 -16.17 14.11
C ASP A 267 -5.34 -15.73 15.46
N ALA A 268 -5.93 -16.66 16.21
CA ALA A 268 -6.57 -16.37 17.50
C ALA A 268 -5.66 -15.60 18.48
N ALA A 269 -4.38 -15.96 18.56
CA ALA A 269 -3.41 -15.29 19.43
C ALA A 269 -3.13 -13.83 19.01
N LEU A 270 -3.18 -13.54 17.70
CA LEU A 270 -2.89 -12.23 17.10
C LEU A 270 -4.05 -11.25 17.31
N ARG A 271 -5.29 -11.75 17.36
CA ARG A 271 -6.53 -10.97 17.53
C ARG A 271 -6.62 -10.20 18.85
N SER A 272 -5.82 -10.57 19.84
CA SER A 272 -5.71 -9.82 21.10
C SER A 272 -5.12 -8.41 20.91
N CYS A 273 -4.35 -8.17 19.84
CA CYS A 273 -3.81 -6.86 19.53
C CYS A 273 -4.87 -5.99 18.81
N ALA A 274 -5.23 -4.86 19.41
CA ALA A 274 -6.18 -3.91 18.79
C ALA A 274 -5.69 -3.27 17.47
N ARG A 275 -4.42 -3.50 17.09
CA ARG A 275 -3.84 -3.02 15.82
C ARG A 275 -3.79 -4.10 14.74
N TYR A 276 -4.15 -5.34 15.08
CA TYR A 276 -4.27 -6.43 14.14
C TYR A 276 -5.60 -6.30 13.36
N PRO A 277 -5.58 -6.28 12.02
CA PRO A 277 -6.77 -6.02 11.20
C PRO A 277 -7.63 -7.28 11.02
N ALA A 278 -8.10 -7.86 12.13
CA ALA A 278 -8.78 -9.16 12.16
C ALA A 278 -9.96 -9.28 11.16
N ASP A 279 -10.76 -8.22 11.03
CA ASP A 279 -11.93 -8.22 10.14
C ASP A 279 -11.55 -8.23 8.65
N LEU A 280 -10.39 -7.67 8.29
CA LEU A 280 -9.87 -7.74 6.92
C LEU A 280 -9.28 -9.12 6.62
N VAL A 281 -8.69 -9.79 7.61
CA VAL A 281 -8.27 -11.19 7.49
C VAL A 281 -9.48 -12.10 7.27
N ASP A 282 -10.55 -11.89 8.04
CA ASP A 282 -11.81 -12.63 7.88
C ASP A 282 -12.45 -12.36 6.53
N TYR A 283 -12.40 -11.11 6.05
CA TYR A 283 -12.88 -10.72 4.72
C TYR A 283 -12.16 -11.51 3.61
N ALA A 284 -10.82 -11.48 3.61
CA ALA A 284 -10.02 -12.16 2.59
C ALA A 284 -10.32 -13.66 2.57
N ARG A 285 -10.27 -14.33 3.73
CA ARG A 285 -10.57 -15.76 3.87
C ARG A 285 -11.97 -16.12 3.36
N SER A 286 -12.97 -15.31 3.72
CA SER A 286 -14.35 -15.52 3.29
C SER A 286 -14.54 -15.34 1.78
N ARG A 287 -13.76 -14.45 1.16
CA ARG A 287 -13.80 -14.23 -0.28
C ARG A 287 -13.10 -15.35 -1.06
N MET A 288 -11.93 -15.79 -0.60
CA MET A 288 -11.20 -16.93 -1.16
C MET A 288 -12.02 -18.22 -1.07
N ALA A 289 -12.67 -18.48 0.07
CA ALA A 289 -13.55 -19.64 0.23
C ALA A 289 -14.72 -19.64 -0.78
N ARG A 290 -15.37 -18.49 -0.98
CA ARG A 290 -16.45 -18.33 -1.98
C ARG A 290 -15.99 -18.59 -3.41
N GLN A 291 -14.76 -18.19 -3.76
CA GLN A 291 -14.18 -18.45 -5.08
C GLN A 291 -13.86 -19.94 -5.26
N ALA A 292 -13.34 -20.62 -4.23
CA ALA A 292 -13.06 -22.05 -4.26
C ALA A 292 -14.34 -22.91 -4.41
N GLU A 293 -15.47 -22.44 -3.86
CA GLU A 293 -16.78 -23.09 -3.97
C GLU A 293 -17.50 -22.85 -5.31
N GLN A 294 -17.04 -21.90 -6.12
CA GLN A 294 -17.55 -21.62 -7.47
C GLN A 294 -16.56 -22.15 -8.51
N PRO A 295 -16.59 -23.46 -8.85
CA PRO A 295 -15.76 -23.96 -9.93
C PRO A 295 -16.13 -23.24 -11.23
N SER A 296 -15.12 -22.70 -11.91
CA SER A 296 -15.22 -22.05 -13.21
C SER A 296 -16.21 -22.78 -14.11
N ALA A 297 -17.38 -22.18 -14.33
CA ALA A 297 -18.37 -22.66 -15.28
C ALA A 297 -17.94 -22.22 -16.68
N ASP A 298 -16.72 -22.60 -17.10
CA ASP A 298 -16.20 -22.40 -18.45
C ASP A 298 -15.13 -23.47 -18.72
N LEU A 299 -15.58 -24.57 -19.33
CA LEU A 299 -14.84 -25.45 -20.23
C LEU A 299 -15.62 -25.52 -21.55
#